data_AF-A0A971KDX7-F1
#
_entry.id   AF-A0A971KDX7-F1
#
_cell.length_a   1.000
_cell.length_b   1.000
_cell.length_c   1.000
_cell.angle_alpha   90.00
_cell.angle_beta   90.00
_cell.angle_gamma   90.00
#
_symmetry.space_group_name_H-M   'P 1'
#
loop_
_entity.id
_entity.type
_entity.pdbx_description
1 polymer ?
#
loop_
_entity_poly.entity_id
_entity_poly.type
_entity_poly.pdbx_seq_one_letter_code
_entity_poly.pdbx_strand_id
1 'polypeptide(L)'
;LGGNGEATLRQINEEYDLGLDIVTYDGVSIEEELMIGRIDALWQGEIKTKTVIEENDLAIRQLNEKLTYEINAYPFRKDEEGEKLAKEVTEAIKSMREDGTLKKLSEKWFNIDTTQPEE
;
A
#
# COMPACT_ATOMS: atom_id res chain seq x y z
N LEU A 1 10.40 -8.03 10.51
CA LEU A 1 10.95 -6.93 9.71
C LEU A 1 11.26 -7.46 8.31
N GLY A 2 11.04 -6.67 7.25
CA GLY A 2 11.13 -7.15 5.85
C GLY A 2 9.80 -7.14 5.07
N GLY A 3 8.98 -6.10 5.20
CA GLY A 3 7.83 -5.90 4.31
C GLY A 3 8.24 -5.32 2.95
N ASN A 4 7.38 -5.41 1.93
CA ASN A 4 7.65 -4.87 0.59
C ASN A 4 8.09 -3.39 0.62
N GLY A 5 7.39 -2.55 1.39
CA GLY A 5 7.74 -1.13 1.50
C GLY A 5 9.15 -0.87 2.01
N GLU A 6 9.66 -1.68 2.95
CA GLU A 6 11.04 -1.57 3.42
C GLU A 6 12.04 -1.96 2.31
N ALA A 7 11.81 -3.09 1.65
CA ALA A 7 12.68 -3.56 0.58
C ALA A 7 12.75 -2.55 -0.57
N THR A 8 11.60 -2.02 -0.98
CA THR A 8 11.48 -1.00 -2.02
C THR A 8 12.18 0.29 -1.63
N LEU A 9 12.00 0.79 -0.40
CA LEU A 9 12.69 2.00 0.06
C LEU A 9 14.21 1.81 0.10
N ARG A 10 14.70 0.65 0.53
CA ARG A 10 16.14 0.33 0.53
C ARG A 10 16.71 0.33 -0.88
N GLN A 11 15.99 -0.26 -1.85
CA GLN A 11 16.39 -0.25 -3.26
C GLN A 11 16.45 1.18 -3.81
N ILE A 12 15.43 2.00 -3.56
CA ILE A 12 15.40 3.41 -3.98
C ILE A 12 16.56 4.19 -3.34
N ASN A 13 16.82 3.98 -2.05
CA ASN A 13 17.92 4.65 -1.35
C ASN A 13 19.28 4.34 -1.99
N GLU A 14 19.50 3.09 -2.41
CA GLU A 14 20.72 2.67 -3.11
C GLU A 14 20.78 3.20 -4.54
N GLU A 15 19.69 3.08 -5.31
CA GLU A 15 19.63 3.50 -6.71
C GLU A 15 19.89 5.01 -6.90
N TYR A 16 19.37 5.82 -5.97
CA TYR A 16 19.45 7.28 -6.05
C TYR A 16 20.49 7.89 -5.10
N ASP A 17 21.27 7.08 -4.39
CA ASP A 17 22.29 7.52 -3.40
C ASP A 17 21.74 8.58 -2.42
N LEU A 18 20.56 8.31 -1.85
CA LEU A 18 19.81 9.30 -1.05
C LEU A 18 20.37 9.48 0.36
N GLY A 19 21.22 8.56 0.84
CA GLY A 19 21.83 8.63 2.17
C GLY A 19 20.81 8.53 3.33
N LEU A 20 19.67 7.88 3.12
CA LEU A 20 18.62 7.75 4.13
C LEU A 20 19.06 6.81 5.27
N ASP A 21 18.79 7.23 6.52
CA ASP A 21 18.82 6.33 7.69
C ASP A 21 17.45 5.66 7.84
N ILE A 22 17.37 4.38 7.47
CA ILE A 22 16.10 3.65 7.38
C ILE A 22 15.84 2.88 8.68
N VAL A 23 14.88 3.39 9.46
CA VAL A 23 14.33 2.73 10.64
C VAL A 23 13.00 2.03 10.31
N THR A 24 12.68 0.98 11.06
CA THR A 24 11.45 0.20 10.87
C THR A 24 10.64 0.17 12.16
N TYR A 25 9.32 0.07 12.00
CA TYR A 25 8.37 0.08 13.10
C TYR A 25 7.47 -1.16 13.04
N ASP A 26 7.13 -1.69 14.21
CA ASP A 26 6.23 -2.82 14.39
C ASP A 26 5.19 -2.49 15.46
N GLY A 27 3.92 -2.69 15.15
CA GLY A 27 2.80 -2.46 16.08
C GLY A 27 2.48 -1.00 16.45
N VAL A 28 3.15 -0.01 15.86
CA VAL A 28 2.90 1.43 16.10
C VAL A 28 2.57 2.17 14.81
N SER A 29 1.84 3.29 14.90
CA SER A 29 1.57 4.16 13.75
C SER A 29 2.82 4.96 13.38
N ILE A 30 3.29 4.80 12.14
CA ILE A 30 4.45 5.55 11.64
C ILE A 30 4.07 7.03 11.43
N GLU A 31 2.80 7.30 11.11
CA GLU A 31 2.25 8.64 10.99
C GLU A 31 2.34 9.43 12.32
N GLU A 32 2.02 8.80 13.45
CA GLU A 32 2.17 9.41 14.77
C GLU A 32 3.65 9.65 15.15
N GLU A 33 4.54 8.72 14.80
CA GLU A 33 5.98 8.84 15.03
C GLU A 33 6.59 10.03 14.25
N LEU A 34 6.08 10.29 13.05
CA LEU A 34 6.40 11.50 12.27
C LEU A 34 5.87 12.76 12.98
N MET A 35 4.64 12.74 13.49
CA MET A 35 4.03 13.90 14.16
C MET A 35 4.78 14.31 15.44
N ILE A 36 5.35 13.36 16.18
CA ILE A 36 6.16 13.65 17.38
C ILE A 36 7.64 13.92 17.06
N GLY A 37 8.02 13.92 15.78
CA GLY A 37 9.36 14.30 15.31
C GLY A 37 10.44 13.24 15.54
N ARG A 38 10.08 11.95 15.64
CA ARG A 38 11.07 10.86 15.74
C ARG A 38 11.69 10.49 14.39
N ILE A 39 10.97 10.77 13.30
CA ILE A 39 11.41 10.58 11.92
C ILE A 39 11.07 11.83 11.11
N ASP A 40 11.82 12.08 10.04
CA ASP A 40 11.59 13.24 9.17
C ASP A 40 10.59 12.96 8.03
N ALA A 41 10.43 11.68 7.68
CA ALA A 41 9.53 11.21 6.63
C ALA A 41 9.14 9.75 6.86
N LEU A 42 8.04 9.32 6.22
CA LEU A 42 7.58 7.93 6.22
C LEU A 42 7.39 7.43 4.79
N TRP A 43 7.55 6.11 4.61
CA TRP A 43 7.32 5.41 3.34
C TRP A 43 6.34 4.25 3.57
N GLN A 44 5.11 4.41 3.08
CA GLN A 44 4.02 3.44 3.23
C GLN A 44 3.07 3.53 2.04
N GLY A 45 2.15 2.57 1.92
CA GLY A 45 1.13 2.56 0.86
C GLY A 45 0.23 3.79 0.93
N GLU A 46 0.17 4.54 -0.17
CA GLU A 46 -0.53 5.83 -0.30
C GLU A 46 -1.97 5.80 0.23
N ILE A 47 -2.77 4.83 -0.19
CA ILE A 47 -4.18 4.73 0.18
C ILE A 47 -4.34 4.64 1.71
N LYS A 48 -3.56 3.75 2.35
CA LYS A 48 -3.57 3.59 3.82
C LYS A 48 -3.21 4.91 4.48
N THR A 49 -2.08 5.49 4.09
CA THR A 49 -1.55 6.69 4.72
C THR A 49 -2.52 7.86 4.59
N LYS A 50 -3.13 8.04 3.41
CA LYS A 50 -4.14 9.06 3.19
C LYS A 50 -5.38 8.87 4.08
N THR A 51 -5.91 7.64 4.17
CA THR A 51 -7.03 7.35 5.08
C THR A 51 -6.68 7.68 6.54
N VAL A 52 -5.50 7.28 7.02
CA VAL A 52 -5.07 7.55 8.40
C VAL A 52 -4.91 9.06 8.66
N ILE A 53 -4.33 9.80 7.72
CA ILE A 53 -4.19 11.27 7.81
C ILE A 53 -5.56 11.94 7.89
N GLU A 54 -6.50 11.55 7.04
CA GLU A 54 -7.86 12.11 6.99
C GLU A 54 -8.69 11.77 8.25
N GLU A 55 -8.64 10.50 8.71
CA GLU A 55 -9.39 10.05 9.88
C GLU A 55 -8.91 10.67 11.19
N ASN A 56 -7.63 10.99 11.30
CA ASN A 56 -7.01 11.49 12.53
C ASN A 56 -6.62 12.98 12.47
N ASP A 57 -6.98 13.70 11.38
CA ASP A 57 -6.67 15.13 11.16
C ASP A 57 -5.17 15.44 11.36
N LEU A 58 -4.31 14.59 10.79
CA LEU A 58 -2.86 14.71 10.95
C LEU A 58 -2.30 15.80 10.02
N ALA A 59 -1.44 16.68 10.55
CA ALA A 59 -0.76 17.72 9.79
C ALA A 59 0.43 17.18 8.97
N ILE A 60 0.21 16.13 8.19
CA ILE A 60 1.21 15.48 7.34
C ILE A 60 0.90 15.80 5.88
N ARG A 61 1.92 16.22 5.12
CA ARG A 61 1.80 16.45 3.67
C ARG A 61 2.43 15.29 2.90
N GLN A 62 1.78 14.87 1.82
CA GLN A 62 2.36 13.94 0.86
C GLN A 62 3.22 14.68 -0.17
N LEU A 63 4.34 14.08 -0.60
CA LEU A 63 5.21 14.64 -1.64
C LEU A 63 4.69 14.41 -3.07
N ASN A 64 3.69 13.53 -3.24
CA ASN A 64 3.11 13.12 -4.53
C ASN A 64 4.13 12.57 -5.54
N GLU A 65 5.29 12.12 -5.08
CA GLU A 65 6.30 11.43 -5.89
C GLU A 65 5.96 9.96 -6.03
N LYS A 66 5.92 9.47 -7.28
CA LYS A 66 5.58 8.08 -7.61
C LYS A 66 6.80 7.36 -8.18
N LEU A 67 7.60 6.77 -7.29
CA LEU A 67 8.83 6.06 -7.67
C LEU A 67 8.59 4.59 -8.01
N THR A 68 7.47 4.02 -7.55
CA THR A 68 7.17 2.60 -7.69
C THR A 68 5.68 2.34 -7.58
N TYR A 69 5.25 1.20 -8.11
CA TYR A 69 3.89 0.71 -8.05
C TYR A 69 3.88 -0.74 -7.57
N GLU A 70 2.96 -1.06 -6.67
CA GLU A 70 2.81 -2.39 -6.11
C GLU A 70 1.46 -3.00 -6.52
N ILE A 71 1.48 -4.26 -6.98
CA ILE A 71 0.27 -5.03 -7.27
C ILE A 71 -0.07 -5.87 -6.04
N ASN A 72 -1.22 -5.60 -5.44
CA ASN A 72 -1.75 -6.40 -4.35
C ASN A 72 -2.44 -7.67 -4.88
N ALA A 73 -2.12 -8.80 -4.26
CA ALA A 73 -2.74 -10.10 -4.54
C ALA A 73 -2.95 -10.89 -3.25
N TYR A 74 -3.95 -11.78 -3.26
CA TYR A 74 -4.19 -12.68 -2.13
C TYR A 74 -3.21 -13.86 -2.18
N PRO A 75 -2.52 -14.19 -1.08
CA PRO A 75 -1.68 -15.36 -1.01
C PRO A 75 -2.53 -16.63 -0.84
N PHE A 76 -2.14 -17.70 -1.54
CA PHE A 76 -2.73 -19.02 -1.40
C PHE A 76 -1.65 -20.06 -1.13
N ARG A 77 -2.06 -21.21 -0.56
CA ARG A 77 -1.16 -22.34 -0.35
C ARG A 77 -0.63 -22.85 -1.69
N LYS A 78 0.61 -23.35 -1.69
CA LYS A 78 1.26 -23.95 -2.87
C LYS A 78 0.95 -25.44 -2.95
N ASP A 79 -0.34 -25.77 -3.01
CA ASP A 79 -0.87 -27.12 -3.17
C ASP A 79 -2.16 -27.09 -4.01
N GLU A 80 -2.69 -28.27 -4.34
CA GLU A 80 -3.85 -28.41 -5.24
C GLU A 80 -5.10 -27.67 -4.72
N GLU A 81 -5.32 -27.67 -3.40
CA GLU A 81 -6.42 -26.93 -2.78
C GLU A 81 -6.22 -25.42 -2.91
N GLY A 82 -5.01 -24.94 -2.65
CA GLY A 82 -4.64 -23.54 -2.81
C GLY A 82 -4.74 -23.06 -4.26
N GLU A 83 -4.32 -23.88 -5.23
CA GLU A 83 -4.47 -23.57 -6.66
C GLU A 83 -5.93 -23.49 -7.09
N LYS A 84 -6.77 -24.40 -6.59
CA LYS A 84 -8.21 -24.38 -6.87
C LYS A 84 -8.85 -23.11 -6.31
N LEU A 85 -8.57 -22.77 -5.05
CA LEU A 85 -9.11 -21.58 -4.41
C LEU A 85 -8.61 -20.29 -5.08
N ALA A 86 -7.33 -20.26 -5.48
CA ALA A 86 -6.76 -19.12 -6.21
C ALA A 86 -7.51 -18.85 -7.52
N LYS A 87 -7.89 -19.90 -8.26
CA LYS A 87 -8.68 -19.78 -9.49
C LYS A 87 -10.08 -19.23 -9.21
N GLU A 88 -10.79 -19.82 -8.24
CA GLU A 88 -12.14 -19.37 -7.87
C GLU A 88 -12.17 -17.90 -7.41
N VAL A 89 -11.20 -17.49 -6.58
CA VAL A 89 -11.08 -16.10 -6.12
C VAL A 89 -10.71 -15.17 -7.28
N THR A 90 -9.82 -15.59 -8.18
CA THR A 90 -9.44 -14.80 -9.36
C THR A 90 -10.65 -14.55 -10.27
N GLU A 91 -11.46 -15.58 -10.53
CA GLU A 91 -12.69 -15.46 -11.34
C GLU A 91 -13.72 -14.53 -10.70
N ALA A 92 -13.90 -14.61 -9.37
CA ALA A 92 -14.77 -13.71 -8.64
C ALA A 92 -14.30 -12.25 -8.71
N ILE A 93 -13.00 -11.99 -8.46
CA ILE A 93 -12.42 -10.64 -8.55
C ILE A 93 -12.55 -10.07 -9.98
N LYS A 94 -12.32 -10.91 -10.99
CA LYS A 94 -12.48 -10.52 -12.40
C LYS A 94 -13.93 -10.13 -12.71
N SER A 95 -14.89 -10.93 -12.26
CA SER A 95 -16.33 -10.64 -12.46
C SER A 95 -16.72 -9.32 -11.79
N MET A 96 -16.27 -9.07 -10.56
CA MET A 96 -16.51 -7.80 -9.85
C MET A 96 -15.85 -6.59 -10.53
N ARG A 97 -14.75 -6.80 -11.25
CA ARG A 97 -14.08 -5.75 -12.02
C ARG A 97 -14.87 -5.43 -13.30
N GLU A 98 -15.37 -6.46 -13.99
CA GLU A 98 -16.15 -6.32 -15.22
C GLU A 98 -17.53 -5.67 -14.98
N ASP A 99 -18.19 -5.99 -13.87
CA ASP A 99 -19.52 -5.44 -13.53
C ASP A 99 -19.48 -4.11 -12.75
N GLY A 100 -18.28 -3.63 -12.42
CA GLY A 100 -18.05 -2.39 -11.68
C GLY A 100 -18.29 -2.47 -10.17
N THR A 101 -18.57 -3.65 -9.61
CA THR A 101 -18.70 -3.87 -8.17
C THR A 101 -17.42 -3.50 -7.43
N LEU A 102 -16.26 -3.89 -7.98
CA LEU A 102 -14.96 -3.63 -7.34
C LEU A 102 -14.66 -2.13 -7.26
N LYS A 103 -15.00 -1.38 -8.32
CA LYS A 103 -14.90 0.08 -8.35
C LYS A 103 -15.76 0.72 -7.27
N LYS A 104 -17.04 0.33 -7.18
CA LYS A 104 -17.98 0.84 -6.16
C LYS A 104 -17.48 0.59 -4.74
N LEU A 105 -16.86 -0.58 -4.50
CA LEU A 105 -16.24 -0.89 -3.22
C LEU A 105 -15.04 0.01 -2.94
N SER A 106 -14.17 0.22 -3.92
CA SER A 106 -13.00 1.08 -3.80
C SER A 106 -13.41 2.53 -3.47
N GLU A 107 -14.35 3.10 -4.21
CA GLU A 107 -14.88 4.45 -3.96
C GLU A 107 -15.55 4.57 -2.59
N LYS A 108 -16.29 3.55 -2.15
CA LYS A 108 -16.95 3.54 -0.84
C LYS A 108 -15.96 3.61 0.33
N TRP A 109 -14.84 2.91 0.23
CA TRP A 109 -13.89 2.78 1.34
C TRP A 109 -12.72 3.75 1.27
N PHE A 110 -12.34 4.20 0.08
CA PHE A 110 -11.14 5.02 -0.14
C PHE A 110 -11.42 6.36 -0.83
N ASN A 111 -12.67 6.64 -1.23
CA ASN A 111 -13.06 7.83 -2.00
C ASN A 111 -12.31 8.01 -3.34
N ILE A 112 -11.64 6.97 -3.84
CA ILE A 112 -10.92 6.94 -5.12
C ILE A 112 -11.09 5.56 -5.77
N ASP A 113 -10.92 5.45 -7.09
CA ASP A 113 -10.91 4.17 -7.80
C ASP A 113 -9.48 3.61 -7.85
N THR A 114 -9.17 2.73 -6.90
CA THR A 114 -7.88 2.03 -6.79
C THR A 114 -7.83 0.76 -7.65
N THR A 115 -8.85 0.51 -8.46
CA THR A 115 -8.96 -0.76 -9.18
C THR A 115 -8.26 -0.69 -10.53
N GLN A 116 -8.15 0.48 -11.14
CA GLN A 116 -7.49 0.64 -12.43
C GLN A 116 -5.97 0.84 -12.25
N PRO A 117 -5.14 0.38 -13.21
CA PRO A 117 -3.77 0.85 -13.29
C PRO A 117 -3.78 2.37 -13.46
N GLU A 118 -2.85 3.08 -12.83
CA GLU A 118 -2.66 4.51 -13.08
C GLU A 118 -2.12 4.74 -14.50
N GLU A 119 -2.63 5.77 -15.19
CA GLU A 119 -2.16 6.20 -16.52
C GLU A 119 -0.85 6.98 -16.47
#